data_AF-A0A401Q5X6-F1
#
_entry.id   AF-A0A401Q5X6-F1
#
_cell.length_a   1.000
_cell.length_b   1.000
_cell.length_c   1.000
_cell.angle_alpha   90.00
_cell.angle_beta   90.00
_cell.angle_gamma   90.00
#
_symmetry.space_group_name_H-M   'P 1'
#
loop_
_entity.id
_entity.type
_entity.pdbx_description
1 polymer ?
#
loop_
_entity_poly.entity_id
_entity_poly.type
_entity_poly.pdbx_seq_one_letter_code
_entity_poly.pdbx_strand_id
1 'polypeptide(L)' 'KGLLVDIQPFTHCVISNFIQSQTFLEGLQNELLKLNFHEKSNDLYKFKQSDDLRKKKGYHIPSLR' A
#
# COMPACT_ATOMS: atom_id res chain seq x y z
N LYS A 1 -11.77 16.36 9.39
CA LYS A 1 -10.32 16.69 9.37
C LYS A 1 -9.57 15.46 8.91
N GLY A 2 -9.28 15.34 7.62
CA GLY A 2 -8.65 14.15 7.03
C GLY A 2 -7.28 14.40 6.40
N LEU A 3 -6.92 15.65 6.14
CA LEU A 3 -5.66 16.04 5.50
C LEU A 3 -4.85 16.91 6.46
N LEU A 4 -3.58 16.55 6.63
CA LEU A 4 -2.55 17.35 7.29
C LEU A 4 -1.44 17.60 6.29
N VAL A 5 -0.93 18.83 6.21
CA VAL A 5 0.21 19.20 5.36
C VAL A 5 1.25 19.87 6.23
N ASP A 6 2.50 19.47 6.10
CA ASP A 6 3.65 20.05 6.79
C ASP A 6 4.79 20.26 5.78
N ILE A 7 5.58 21.31 5.98
CA ILE A 7 6.68 21.74 5.11
C ILE A 7 8.06 21.51 5.73
N GLN A 8 8.13 21.03 6.97
CA GLN A 8 9.38 20.74 7.68
C GLN A 8 9.55 19.23 7.89
N PRO A 9 10.75 18.65 7.71
CA PRO A 9 11.96 19.22 7.08
C PRO A 9 11.85 19.34 5.54
N PHE A 10 10.76 18.84 4.94
CA PHE A 10 10.39 19.00 3.55
C PHE A 10 8.86 18.84 3.42
N THR A 11 8.28 19.29 2.30
CA THR A 11 6.85 19.21 2.05
C THR A 11 6.34 17.77 2.03
N HIS A 12 5.41 17.46 2.92
CA HIS A 12 4.73 16.18 3.01
C HIS A 12 3.27 16.36 3.47
N CYS A 13 2.43 15.36 3.21
CA CYS A 13 1.06 15.36 3.69
C CYS A 13 0.63 14.00 4.23
N VAL A 14 -0.34 14.02 5.14
CA VAL A 14 -0.95 12.84 5.74
C VAL A 14 -2.44 12.88 5.49
N ILE A 15 -2.95 11.89 4.77
CA ILE A 15 -4.38 11.71 4.50
C ILE A 15 -4.88 10.54 5.35
N SER A 16 -5.63 10.82 6.40
CA SER A 16 -6.32 9.79 7.18
C SER A 16 -7.60 9.36 6.47
N ASN A 17 -7.94 8.08 6.63
CA ASN A 17 -9.10 7.46 5.98
C ASN A 17 -9.09 7.65 4.45
N PHE A 18 -7.93 7.42 3.82
CA PHE A 18 -7.72 7.61 2.39
C PHE A 18 -8.76 6.88 1.51
N ILE A 19 -9.16 5.69 1.92
CA ILE A 19 -10.28 4.95 1.34
C ILE A 19 -11.36 4.82 2.41
N GLN A 20 -12.59 5.26 2.09
CA GLN A 20 -13.71 5.24 3.03
C GLN A 20 -14.37 3.87 3.14
N SER A 21 -14.32 3.07 2.08
CA SER A 21 -14.93 1.74 2.04
C SER A 21 -14.09 0.74 2.82
N GLN A 22 -14.52 0.42 4.03
CA GLN A 22 -13.85 -0.58 4.87
C GLN A 22 -13.90 -1.98 4.24
N THR A 23 -15.01 -2.33 3.59
CA THR A 23 -15.15 -3.61 2.87
C THR A 23 -14.17 -3.72 1.71
N PHE A 24 -13.90 -2.62 1.00
CA PHE A 24 -12.86 -2.58 -0.02
C PHE A 24 -11.47 -2.78 0.59
N LEU A 25 -11.16 -2.13 1.72
CA LEU A 25 -9.87 -2.28 2.41
C LEU A 25 -9.64 -3.72 2.89
N GLU A 26 -10.67 -4.38 3.42
CA GLU A 26 -10.61 -5.79 3.81
C GLU A 26 -10.36 -6.70 2.59
N GLY A 27 -11.07 -6.46 1.49
CA GLY A 27 -10.85 -7.20 0.24
C GLY A 27 -9.44 -7.02 -0.31
N LEU A 28 -8.92 -5.78 -0.30
CA LEU A 28 -7.57 -5.46 -0.72
C LEU A 28 -6.51 -6.13 0.16
N GLN A 29 -6.67 -6.06 1.49
CA GLN A 29 -5.76 -6.71 2.44
C GLN A 29 -5.70 -8.22 2.19
N ASN A 30 -6.86 -8.85 2.03
CA ASN A 30 -6.96 -10.29 1.74
C ASN A 30 -6.30 -10.66 0.41
N GLU A 31 -6.41 -9.81 -0.62
CA GLU A 31 -5.76 -10.02 -1.91
C GLU A 31 -4.23 -9.89 -1.81
N LEU A 32 -3.73 -8.89 -1.07
CA LEU A 32 -2.29 -8.67 -0.86
C LEU A 32 -1.64 -9.78 -0.03
N LEU A 33 -2.30 -10.26 1.03
CA LEU A 33 -1.77 -11.33 1.90
C LEU A 33 -1.66 -12.69 1.20
N LYS A 34 -2.41 -12.90 0.11
CA LYS A 34 -2.34 -14.11 -0.71
C LYS A 34 -1.19 -14.10 -1.72
N LEU A 35 -0.49 -12.99 -1.87
CA LEU A 35 0.66 -12.90 -2.77
C LEU A 35 1.87 -13.63 -2.18
N ASN A 36 2.77 -14.05 -3.07
CA ASN A 36 4.07 -14.52 -2.63
C ASN A 36 4.92 -13.32 -2.22
N PHE A 37 5.59 -13.45 -1.08
CA PHE A 37 6.49 -12.46 -0.53
C PHE A 37 7.92 -12.97 -0.57
N HIS A 38 8.81 -12.16 -1.13
CA HIS A 38 10.22 -12.46 -1.31
C HIS A 38 11.04 -11.59 -0.38
N GLU A 39 11.98 -12.19 0.35
CA GLU A 39 12.89 -11.44 1.21
C GLU A 39 13.81 -10.56 0.36
N LYS A 40 13.98 -9.32 0.80
CA LYS A 40 14.91 -8.35 0.23
C LYS A 40 15.77 -7.79 1.35
N SER A 41 17.06 -8.09 1.30
CA SER A 41 18.04 -7.65 2.28
C SER A 41 19.28 -7.12 1.57
N ASN A 42 19.71 -5.92 1.93
CA ASN A 42 20.99 -5.34 1.59
C ASN A 42 21.46 -4.46 2.76
N ASP A 43 22.50 -3.66 2.52
CA ASP A 43 23.05 -2.67 3.45
C ASP A 43 22.03 -1.59 3.87
N LEU A 44 21.12 -1.22 2.96
CA LEU A 44 20.12 -0.18 3.19
C LEU A 44 18.85 -0.68 3.90
N TYR A 45 18.42 -1.92 3.63
CA TYR A 45 17.14 -2.41 4.10
C TYR A 45 17.08 -3.92 4.31
N LYS A 46 16.09 -4.36 5.10
CA LYS A 46 15.67 -5.75 5.22
C LYS A 46 14.16 -5.85 5.41
N PHE A 47 13.44 -6.29 4.38
CA PHE A 47 11.98 -6.46 4.42
C PHE A 47 11.51 -7.54 3.41
N LYS A 48 10.21 -7.82 3.39
CA LYS A 48 9.58 -8.73 2.40
C LYS A 48 8.78 -7.93 1.38
N GLN A 49 9.05 -8.14 0.10
CA GLN A 49 8.31 -7.50 -1.00
C GLN A 49 7.41 -8.54 -1.69
N SER A 50 6.15 -8.19 -1.97
CA SER A 50 5.25 -9.05 -2.74
C SER A 50 5.69 -9.18 -4.21
N ASP A 51 5.05 -10.09 -4.94
CA ASP A 51 5.05 -10.08 -6.40
C ASP A 51 4.68 -8.71 -6.99
N ASP A 52 5.10 -8.46 -8.24
CA ASP A 52 4.78 -7.23 -8.99
C ASP A 52 3.26 -7.06 -9.18
N LEU A 53 2.73 -5.95 -8.66
CA LEU A 53 1.30 -5.60 -8.74
C LEU A 53 0.88 -5.07 -10.13
N ARG A 54 1.81 -4.66 -10.99
CA ARG A 54 1.50 -3.99 -12.27
C ARG A 54 0.68 -4.85 -13.22
N LYS A 55 0.89 -6.17 -13.22
CA LYS A 55 0.22 -7.13 -14.10
C LYS A 55 -0.77 -8.04 -13.37
N LYS A 56 -1.00 -7.82 -12.07
CA LYS A 56 -1.92 -8.67 -11.31
C LYS A 56 -3.35 -8.48 -11.79
N LYS A 57 -4.02 -9.62 -11.96
CA LYS A 57 -5.46 -9.72 -12.24
C LYS A 57 -6.16 -9.95 -10.91
N GLY A 58 -7.36 -9.40 -10.77
CA GLY A 58 -8.09 -9.37 -9.50
C GLY A 58 -9.13 -8.26 -9.55
N TYR A 59 -9.66 -7.90 -8.38
CA TYR A 59 -10.61 -6.80 -8.27
C TYR A 59 -9.99 -5.63 -7.51
N HIS A 60 -9.50 -5.85 -6.29
CA HIS A 60 -9.11 -4.75 -5.41
C HIS A 60 -7.77 -4.13 -5.81
N ILE A 61 -6.76 -4.95 -6.16
CA ILE A 61 -5.44 -4.44 -6.56
C ILE A 61 -5.53 -3.64 -7.88
N PRO A 62 -6.21 -4.12 -8.94
CA PRO A 62 -6.39 -3.32 -10.15
C PRO A 62 -7.26 -2.08 -9.95
N SER A 63 -8.28 -2.13 -9.07
CA SER A 63 -9.13 -0.97 -8.78
C SER A 63 -8.44 0.13 -7.96
N LEU A 64 -7.35 -0.18 -7.27
CA LEU A 64 -6.53 0.81 -6.55
C LEU A 64 -5.54 1.56 -7.48
N ARG A 65 -5.17 0.94 -8.61
CA ARG A 65 -4.20 1.48 -9.57
C ARG A 65 -4.84 2.46 -10.54
#